data_AF-A0A670YV34-F1
#
_entry.id   AF-A0A670YV34-F1
#
_cell.length_a   1.000
_cell.length_b   1.000
_cell.length_c   1.000
_cell.angle_alpha   90.00
_cell.angle_beta   90.00
_cell.angle_gamma   90.00
#
_symmetry.space_group_name_H-M   'P 1'
#
loop_
_entity.id
_entity.type
_entity.pdbx_description
1 polymer ?
#
loop_
_entity_poly.entity_id
_entity_poly.type
_entity_poly.pdbx_seq_one_letter_code
_entity_poly.pdbx_strand_id
1 'polypeptide(L)'
;MAAAPSAAAAEPPAKPLQAAMKLAKAALELDAGDRPREAYVEYLRSISHIAQVLLEEAAATTGDENDLAPDTPKMLKVAEQCLERAKSSAKLVGKKVGPAPVSRHRRVSSDEGRKLSPFLPPEMFQKLQVTQVQSPRKELSPLEEASLQNQKLRATYEARLARLNPSQAVQKTSLTLSLQRQMMENLVIAKAREEALQRKMEEHRLRLQEAANRQVSWAWDALPPPFSPSMGGAGGGPAAPLSPCSSSSS
;
A
#
# COMPACT_ATOMS: atom_id res chain seq x y z
N MET A 1 6.23 42.87 47.79
CA MET A 1 4.79 42.56 47.97
C MET A 1 4.22 42.22 46.61
N ALA A 2 3.73 41.00 46.47
CA ALA A 2 3.26 40.41 45.22
C ALA A 2 1.89 40.97 44.81
N ALA A 3 1.72 41.25 43.52
CA ALA A 3 0.43 41.49 42.91
C ALA A 3 -0.16 40.13 42.48
N ALA A 4 -1.32 39.79 43.04
CA ALA A 4 -2.07 38.58 42.73
C ALA A 4 -2.96 38.78 41.48
N PRO A 5 -3.32 37.69 40.78
CA PRO A 5 -3.80 37.72 39.40
C PRO A 5 -5.31 37.93 39.28
N SER A 6 -5.72 38.60 38.20
CA SER A 6 -7.12 38.74 37.80
C SER A 6 -7.60 37.45 37.17
N ALA A 7 -8.61 36.84 37.79
CA ALA A 7 -9.29 35.63 37.34
C ALA A 7 -9.85 35.80 35.91
N ALA A 8 -9.43 34.91 35.02
CA ALA A 8 -10.02 34.75 33.70
C ALA A 8 -11.42 34.15 33.86
N ALA A 9 -12.43 34.87 33.37
CA ALA A 9 -13.81 34.42 33.34
C ALA A 9 -13.91 33.17 32.44
N ALA A 10 -14.26 32.04 33.06
CA ALA A 10 -14.63 30.82 32.35
C ALA A 10 -15.96 31.07 31.60
N GLU A 11 -15.83 31.31 30.30
CA GLU A 11 -16.96 31.35 29.35
C GLU A 11 -17.53 29.93 29.18
N PRO A 12 -18.87 29.75 29.15
CA PRO A 12 -19.50 28.43 29.16
C PRO A 12 -19.16 27.58 27.92
N PRO A 13 -19.06 26.24 28.08
CA PRO A 13 -18.56 25.29 27.06
C PRO A 13 -19.44 25.15 25.80
N ALA A 14 -20.63 25.76 25.77
CA ALA A 14 -21.58 25.62 24.66
C ALA A 14 -21.20 26.44 23.40
N LYS A 15 -20.38 27.49 23.55
CA LYS A 15 -20.00 28.39 22.46
C LYS A 15 -19.12 27.72 21.37
N PRO A 16 -18.07 26.96 21.69
CA PRO A 16 -17.21 26.36 20.68
C PRO A 16 -17.90 25.27 19.85
N LEU A 17 -18.70 24.39 20.47
CA LEU A 17 -19.47 23.38 19.73
C LEU A 17 -20.44 24.03 18.74
N GLN A 18 -21.14 25.09 19.16
CA GLN A 18 -22.05 25.81 18.29
C GLN A 18 -21.33 26.49 17.11
N ALA A 19 -20.13 27.05 17.34
CA ALA A 19 -19.30 27.63 16.29
C ALA A 19 -18.84 26.56 15.27
N ALA A 20 -18.38 25.40 15.77
CA ALA A 20 -18.01 24.26 14.94
C ALA A 20 -19.19 23.76 14.08
N MET A 21 -20.38 23.64 14.66
CA MET A 21 -21.58 23.24 13.92
C MET A 21 -21.97 24.24 12.84
N LYS A 22 -21.83 25.55 13.10
CA LYS A 22 -22.08 26.60 12.10
C LYS A 22 -21.11 26.51 10.93
N LEU A 23 -19.82 26.33 11.20
CA LEU A 23 -18.79 26.13 10.17
C LEU A 23 -19.05 24.87 9.34
N ALA A 24 -19.38 23.76 9.99
CA ALA A 24 -19.73 22.51 9.31
C ALA A 24 -20.98 22.67 8.43
N LYS A 25 -21.99 23.42 8.88
CA LYS A 25 -23.20 23.71 8.10
C LYS A 25 -22.90 24.58 6.88
N ALA A 26 -22.08 25.62 7.02
CA ALA A 26 -21.65 26.45 5.89
C ALA A 26 -20.91 25.62 4.82
N ALA A 27 -20.05 24.68 5.25
CA ALA A 27 -19.38 23.76 4.33
C ALA A 27 -20.36 22.84 3.58
N LEU A 28 -21.41 22.35 4.27
CA LEU A 28 -22.48 21.54 3.65
C LEU A 28 -23.28 22.32 2.61
N GLU A 29 -23.55 23.60 2.84
CA GLU A 29 -24.25 24.46 1.88
C GLU A 29 -23.43 24.68 0.60
N LEU A 30 -22.09 24.79 0.72
CA LEU A 30 -21.18 24.86 -0.43
C LEU A 30 -21.08 23.54 -1.20
N ASP A 31 -21.15 22.41 -0.49
CA ASP A 31 -21.15 21.06 -1.07
C ASP A 31 -22.44 20.81 -1.86
N ALA A 32 -23.58 21.30 -1.35
CA ALA A 32 -24.87 21.28 -2.05
C ALA A 32 -24.90 22.23 -3.26
N GLY A 33 -24.13 23.32 -3.23
CA GLY A 33 -24.00 24.30 -4.31
C GLY A 33 -23.05 23.92 -5.44
N ASP A 34 -22.63 22.65 -5.55
CA ASP A 34 -21.71 22.12 -6.58
C ASP A 34 -20.34 22.85 -6.64
N ARG A 35 -19.86 23.34 -5.49
CA ARG A 35 -18.54 23.96 -5.33
C ARG A 35 -17.63 23.08 -4.47
N PRO A 36 -17.25 21.87 -4.95
CA PRO A 36 -16.58 20.87 -4.12
C PRO A 36 -15.20 21.32 -3.61
N ARG A 37 -14.54 22.21 -4.34
CA ARG A 37 -13.22 22.75 -3.94
C ARG A 37 -13.32 23.67 -2.73
N GLU A 38 -14.36 24.49 -2.67
CA GLU A 38 -14.57 25.44 -1.58
C GLU A 38 -15.17 24.73 -0.38
N ALA A 39 -16.14 23.83 -0.61
CA ALA A 39 -16.66 22.94 0.42
C ALA A 39 -15.53 22.15 1.11
N TYR A 40 -14.59 21.60 0.33
CA TYR A 40 -13.42 20.88 0.85
C TYR A 40 -12.57 21.75 1.80
N VAL A 41 -12.27 23.00 1.40
CA VAL A 41 -11.49 23.92 2.23
C VAL A 41 -12.23 24.28 3.52
N GLU A 42 -13.54 24.52 3.46
CA GLU A 42 -14.34 24.83 4.65
C GLU A 42 -14.49 23.62 5.59
N TYR A 43 -14.58 22.39 5.07
CA TYR A 43 -14.54 21.18 5.90
C TYR A 43 -13.21 21.06 6.65
N LEU A 44 -12.08 21.34 6.00
CA LEU A 44 -10.77 21.34 6.65
C LEU A 44 -10.66 22.45 7.72
N ARG A 45 -11.22 23.63 7.46
CA ARG A 45 -11.26 24.73 8.44
C ARG A 45 -12.09 24.35 9.67
N SER A 46 -13.23 23.70 9.48
CA SER A 46 -14.06 23.17 10.58
C SER A 46 -13.28 22.15 11.43
N ILE A 47 -12.60 21.20 10.80
CA ILE A 47 -11.77 20.18 11.48
C ILE A 47 -10.63 20.84 12.25
N SER A 48 -9.93 21.81 11.65
CA SER A 48 -8.84 22.55 12.31
C SER A 48 -9.33 23.31 13.54
N HIS A 49 -10.50 23.95 13.45
CA HIS A 49 -11.09 24.65 14.58
C HIS A 49 -11.46 23.69 15.72
N ILE A 50 -12.08 22.56 15.40
CA ILE A 50 -12.41 21.52 16.37
C ILE A 50 -11.15 20.99 17.07
N ALA A 51 -10.10 20.70 16.30
CA ALA A 51 -8.83 20.24 16.86
C ALA A 51 -8.20 21.27 17.81
N GLN A 52 -8.25 22.56 17.47
CA GLN A 52 -7.73 23.63 18.32
C GLN A 52 -8.49 23.73 19.65
N VAL A 53 -9.82 23.71 19.60
CA VAL A 53 -10.65 23.76 20.82
C VAL A 53 -10.35 22.56 21.74
N LEU A 54 -10.25 21.35 21.17
CA LEU A 54 -9.97 20.14 21.95
C LEU A 54 -8.55 20.13 22.54
N LEU A 55 -7.58 20.76 21.87
CA LEU A 55 -6.23 20.93 22.40
C LEU A 55 -6.19 21.92 23.56
N GLU A 56 -6.96 23.01 23.48
CA GLU A 56 -7.11 23.98 24.57
C GLU A 56 -7.79 23.33 25.79
N GLU A 57 -8.82 22.49 25.57
CA GLU A 57 -9.45 21.70 26.63
C GLU A 57 -8.45 20.74 27.30
N ALA A 58 -7.70 19.97 26.50
CA ALA A 58 -6.69 19.05 27.01
C ALA A 58 -5.51 19.75 27.73
N ALA A 59 -5.21 21.00 27.36
CA ALA A 59 -4.20 21.81 28.04
C ALA A 59 -4.71 22.41 29.36
N ALA A 60 -6.03 22.66 29.47
CA ALA A 60 -6.67 23.18 30.67
C ALA A 60 -6.97 22.10 31.72
N THR A 61 -6.97 20.82 31.35
CA THR A 61 -7.13 19.68 32.28
C THR A 61 -5.83 19.41 33.04
N THR A 62 -5.59 20.14 34.13
CA THR A 62 -4.35 20.02 34.93
C THR A 62 -4.48 19.20 36.22
N GLY A 63 -5.43 18.27 36.37
CA GLY A 63 -5.37 17.35 37.51
C GLY A 63 -6.64 16.68 38.03
N ASP A 64 -7.69 16.50 37.21
CA ASP A 64 -8.79 15.60 37.58
C ASP A 64 -8.95 14.53 36.50
N GLU A 65 -8.91 13.27 36.91
CA GLU A 65 -8.98 12.12 36.00
C GLU A 65 -10.35 12.04 35.32
N ASN A 66 -10.34 12.03 33.99
CA ASN A 66 -11.40 11.54 33.08
C ASN A 66 -12.66 12.37 32.80
N ASP A 67 -12.85 13.58 33.34
CA ASP A 67 -13.96 14.43 32.90
C ASP A 67 -13.61 15.21 31.62
N LEU A 68 -13.52 14.50 30.48
CA LEU A 68 -13.63 15.13 29.17
C LEU A 68 -14.96 15.89 29.12
N ALA A 69 -14.96 17.12 28.61
CA ALA A 69 -16.17 17.92 28.55
C ALA A 69 -17.28 17.13 27.82
N PRO A 70 -18.55 17.23 28.25
CA PRO A 70 -19.65 16.47 27.66
C PRO A 70 -19.89 16.77 26.17
N ASP A 71 -19.27 17.83 25.66
CA ASP A 71 -19.32 18.27 24.26
C ASP A 71 -18.16 17.73 23.40
N THR A 72 -17.06 17.27 24.01
CA THR A 72 -15.91 16.63 23.33
C THR A 72 -16.31 15.47 22.43
N PRO A 73 -17.11 14.47 22.87
CA PRO A 73 -17.56 13.40 21.97
C PRO A 73 -18.46 13.92 20.84
N LYS A 74 -19.19 15.03 21.03
CA LYS A 74 -20.02 15.62 19.97
C LYS A 74 -19.16 16.36 18.95
N MET A 75 -18.14 17.09 19.41
CA MET A 75 -17.17 17.76 18.54
C MET A 75 -16.39 16.75 17.68
N LEU A 76 -15.97 15.63 18.27
CA LEU A 76 -15.32 14.55 17.53
C LEU A 76 -16.24 13.94 16.46
N LYS A 77 -17.53 13.74 16.75
CA LYS A 77 -18.51 13.30 15.74
C LYS A 77 -18.67 14.29 14.59
N VAL A 78 -18.68 15.60 14.88
CA VAL A 78 -18.74 16.63 13.82
C VAL A 78 -17.46 16.59 12.98
N ALA A 79 -16.29 16.43 13.58
CA ALA A 79 -15.02 16.30 12.86
C ALA A 79 -14.99 15.05 11.96
N GLU A 80 -15.46 13.91 12.46
CA GLU A 80 -15.57 12.66 11.69
C GLU A 80 -16.48 12.84 10.47
N GLN A 81 -17.66 13.45 10.67
CA GLN A 81 -18.59 13.74 9.59
C GLN A 81 -17.97 14.70 8.55
N CYS A 82 -17.29 15.75 9.00
CA CYS A 82 -16.60 16.68 8.11
C CYS A 82 -15.51 15.97 7.30
N LEU A 83 -14.79 15.02 7.89
CA LEU A 83 -13.71 14.27 7.26
C LEU A 83 -14.23 13.29 6.19
N GLU A 84 -15.33 12.58 6.45
CA GLU A 84 -15.97 11.72 5.44
C GLU A 84 -16.49 12.50 4.24
N ARG A 85 -17.04 13.70 4.47
CA ARG A 85 -17.47 14.60 3.39
C ARG A 85 -16.29 15.21 2.65
N ALA A 86 -15.26 15.67 3.35
CA ALA A 86 -14.03 16.17 2.72
C ALA A 86 -13.37 15.12 1.82
N LYS A 87 -13.32 13.85 2.24
CA LYS A 87 -12.85 12.73 1.39
C LYS A 87 -13.69 12.58 0.12
N SER A 88 -15.00 12.78 0.22
CA SER A 88 -15.93 12.67 -0.90
C SER A 88 -15.77 13.85 -1.87
N SER A 89 -15.70 15.08 -1.36
CA SER A 89 -15.47 16.29 -2.16
C SER A 89 -14.08 16.27 -2.83
N ALA A 90 -13.04 15.75 -2.16
CA ALA A 90 -11.70 15.60 -2.74
C ALA A 90 -11.66 14.72 -4.01
N LYS A 91 -12.50 13.68 -4.08
CA LYS A 91 -12.63 12.83 -5.29
C LYS A 91 -13.20 13.61 -6.48
N LEU A 92 -14.01 14.63 -6.21
CA LEU A 92 -14.58 15.53 -7.23
C LEU A 92 -13.60 16.64 -7.60
N VAL A 93 -12.86 17.20 -6.63
CA VAL A 93 -11.82 18.22 -6.88
C VAL A 93 -10.66 17.68 -7.73
N GLY A 94 -10.31 16.40 -7.58
CA GLY A 94 -9.27 15.73 -8.38
C GLY A 94 -9.69 15.40 -9.83
N LYS A 95 -10.99 15.43 -10.14
CA LYS A 95 -11.51 15.30 -11.50
C LYS A 95 -11.64 16.71 -12.08
N LYS A 96 -10.70 17.10 -12.95
CA LYS A 96 -10.88 18.28 -13.81
C LYS A 96 -12.24 18.14 -14.49
N VAL A 97 -13.16 19.05 -14.19
CA VAL A 97 -14.46 19.17 -14.84
C VAL A 97 -14.22 19.46 -16.31
N GLY A 98 -14.22 18.41 -17.14
CA GLY A 98 -14.53 18.55 -18.56
C GLY A 98 -16.01 18.86 -18.70
N PRO A 99 -16.42 19.76 -19.61
CA PRO A 99 -17.82 20.19 -19.69
C PRO A 99 -18.72 19.01 -20.05
N ALA A 100 -19.89 18.98 -19.43
CA ALA A 100 -20.93 17.97 -19.58
C ALA A 100 -21.34 17.73 -21.05
N PRO A 101 -21.78 16.51 -21.42
CA PRO A 101 -22.16 16.20 -22.78
C PRO A 101 -23.59 16.71 -23.04
N VAL A 102 -23.70 17.95 -23.51
CA VAL A 102 -24.94 18.42 -24.13
C VAL A 102 -24.93 18.00 -25.60
N SER A 103 -25.81 17.05 -25.89
CA SER A 103 -26.28 16.75 -27.25
C SER A 103 -26.73 18.03 -27.97
N ARG A 104 -26.15 18.31 -29.14
CA ARG A 104 -26.87 18.70 -30.38
C ARG A 104 -25.91 18.99 -31.54
N HIS A 105 -26.22 18.43 -32.70
CA HIS A 105 -25.65 18.74 -34.00
C HIS A 105 -25.92 20.20 -34.43
N ARG A 106 -24.89 21.00 -34.78
CA ARG A 106 -24.85 21.88 -35.98
C ARG A 106 -23.59 22.77 -36.07
N ARG A 107 -22.92 22.65 -37.22
CA ARG A 107 -22.09 23.62 -38.00
C ARG A 107 -20.91 24.38 -37.35
N VAL A 108 -19.71 23.97 -37.82
CA VAL A 108 -18.55 24.74 -38.33
C VAL A 108 -18.59 26.28 -38.21
N SER A 109 -17.56 26.86 -37.57
CA SER A 109 -16.58 27.78 -38.21
C SER A 109 -15.51 28.33 -37.23
N SER A 110 -14.26 28.31 -37.72
CA SER A 110 -13.09 29.20 -37.50
C SER A 110 -12.62 29.54 -36.08
N ASP A 111 -11.41 29.12 -35.70
CA ASP A 111 -10.09 29.69 -36.05
C ASP A 111 -9.62 30.54 -34.86
N GLU A 112 -8.72 29.95 -34.07
CA GLU A 112 -7.65 30.65 -33.36
C GLU A 112 -6.66 29.56 -32.93
N GLY A 113 -5.49 29.57 -33.58
CA GLY A 113 -4.48 28.54 -33.48
C GLY A 113 -3.99 28.30 -32.06
N ARG A 114 -4.21 27.10 -31.53
CA ARG A 114 -3.35 26.53 -30.50
C ARG A 114 -3.11 25.06 -30.77
N LYS A 115 -1.90 24.79 -31.25
CA LYS A 115 -1.29 23.50 -31.60
C LYS A 115 -1.74 22.38 -30.65
N LEU A 116 -2.72 21.58 -31.07
CA LEU A 116 -2.90 20.21 -30.58
C LEU A 116 -2.33 19.30 -31.67
N SER A 117 -1.06 18.91 -31.51
CA SER A 117 -0.52 17.75 -32.20
C SER A 117 -1.39 16.53 -31.84
N PRO A 118 -2.11 15.89 -32.80
CA PRO A 118 -3.13 14.87 -32.50
C PRO A 118 -2.57 13.49 -32.16
N PHE A 119 -1.25 13.33 -32.11
CA PHE A 119 -0.63 12.03 -31.88
C PHE A 119 0.56 12.20 -30.94
N LEU A 120 0.46 11.58 -29.77
CA LEU A 120 1.59 11.46 -28.85
C LEU A 120 2.54 10.38 -29.42
N PRO A 121 3.86 10.61 -29.43
CA PRO A 121 4.83 9.63 -29.87
C PRO A 121 4.67 8.28 -29.15
N PRO A 122 4.90 7.12 -29.81
CA PRO A 122 4.75 5.79 -29.21
C PRO A 122 5.46 5.61 -27.87
N GLU A 123 6.54 6.34 -27.65
CA GLU A 123 7.33 6.36 -26.42
C GLU A 123 6.54 6.88 -25.21
N MET A 124 5.56 7.75 -25.44
CA MET A 124 4.69 8.32 -24.42
C MET A 124 3.56 7.34 -24.04
N PHE A 125 3.04 6.59 -25.02
CA PHE A 125 2.09 5.50 -24.79
C PHE A 125 2.73 4.38 -23.98
N GLN A 126 3.98 4.05 -24.27
CA GLN A 126 4.71 3.03 -23.53
C GLN A 126 4.95 3.47 -22.08
N LYS A 127 5.33 4.74 -21.85
CA LYS A 127 5.49 5.28 -20.49
C LYS A 127 4.19 5.27 -19.70
N LEU A 128 3.07 5.66 -20.31
CA LEU A 128 1.77 5.64 -19.64
C LEU A 128 1.26 4.21 -19.40
N GLN A 129 1.51 3.26 -20.31
CA GLN A 129 1.21 1.84 -20.07
C GLN A 129 2.09 1.27 -18.95
N VAL A 130 3.40 1.56 -18.94
CA VAL A 130 4.32 1.12 -17.88
C VAL A 130 3.93 1.73 -16.53
N THR A 131 3.48 2.98 -16.50
CA THR A 131 2.97 3.62 -15.27
C THR A 131 1.58 3.09 -14.86
N GLN A 132 0.72 2.72 -15.81
CA GLN A 132 -0.62 2.20 -15.53
C GLN A 132 -0.62 0.71 -15.14
N VAL A 133 0.38 -0.06 -15.57
CA VAL A 133 0.65 -1.42 -15.08
C VAL A 133 1.19 -1.39 -13.63
N GLN A 134 1.81 -0.29 -13.21
CA GLN A 134 2.30 -0.08 -11.84
C GLN A 134 1.33 0.68 -10.92
N SER A 135 0.02 0.61 -11.16
CA SER A 135 -0.89 0.81 -10.04
C SER A 135 -0.56 -0.26 -9.00
N PRO A 136 -0.31 0.07 -7.72
CA PRO A 136 -0.05 -0.91 -6.67
C PRO A 136 -1.38 -1.60 -6.33
N ARG A 137 -1.94 -2.36 -7.28
CA ARG A 137 -2.60 -3.60 -6.88
C ARG A 137 -1.49 -4.32 -6.16
N LYS A 138 -1.62 -4.45 -4.84
CA LYS A 138 -0.73 -5.27 -4.01
C LYS A 138 -0.40 -6.49 -4.87
N GLU A 139 0.87 -6.64 -5.25
CA GLU A 139 1.32 -7.84 -5.96
C GLU A 139 1.20 -8.96 -4.95
N LEU A 140 -0.01 -9.50 -4.82
CA LEU A 140 -0.31 -10.57 -3.90
C LEU A 140 0.45 -11.79 -4.38
N SER A 141 0.96 -12.59 -3.43
CA SER A 141 1.52 -13.89 -3.78
C SER A 141 0.48 -14.65 -4.63
N PRO A 142 0.88 -15.43 -5.64
CA PRO A 142 -0.04 -16.29 -6.39
C PRO A 142 -0.98 -17.10 -5.48
N LEU A 143 -0.50 -17.46 -4.28
CA LEU A 143 -1.29 -18.15 -3.26
C LEU A 143 -2.36 -17.26 -2.60
N GLU A 144 -2.05 -16.01 -2.30
CA GLU A 144 -3.01 -15.04 -1.75
C GLU A 144 -4.09 -14.69 -2.77
N GLU A 145 -3.72 -14.53 -4.04
CA GLU A 145 -4.71 -14.28 -5.10
C GLU A 145 -5.73 -15.42 -5.19
N ALA A 146 -5.26 -16.67 -5.18
CA ALA A 146 -6.13 -17.84 -5.17
C ALA A 146 -7.01 -17.91 -3.90
N SER A 147 -6.50 -17.48 -2.74
CA SER A 147 -7.29 -17.43 -1.50
C SER A 147 -8.46 -16.45 -1.62
N LEU A 148 -8.23 -15.24 -2.14
CA LEU A 148 -9.29 -14.26 -2.37
C LEU A 148 -10.33 -14.77 -3.38
N GLN A 149 -9.87 -15.40 -4.45
CA GLN A 149 -10.77 -16.02 -5.42
C GLN A 149 -11.61 -17.13 -4.77
N ASN A 150 -11.01 -17.96 -3.91
CA ASN A 150 -11.70 -19.00 -3.17
C ASN A 150 -12.71 -18.45 -2.16
N GLN A 151 -12.43 -17.33 -1.50
CA GLN A 151 -13.42 -16.64 -0.67
C GLN A 151 -14.63 -16.19 -1.49
N LYS A 152 -14.39 -15.60 -2.67
CA LYS A 152 -15.47 -15.22 -3.59
C LYS A 152 -16.28 -16.43 -4.07
N LEU A 153 -15.62 -17.54 -4.36
CA LEU A 153 -16.28 -18.79 -4.75
C LEU A 153 -17.17 -19.33 -3.63
N ARG A 154 -16.68 -19.34 -2.39
CA ARG A 154 -17.48 -19.72 -1.21
C ARG A 154 -18.70 -18.82 -1.01
N ALA A 155 -18.52 -17.50 -1.08
CA ALA A 155 -19.63 -16.56 -0.96
C ALA A 155 -20.69 -16.78 -2.07
N THR A 156 -20.23 -17.02 -3.29
CA THR A 156 -21.14 -17.32 -4.43
C THR A 156 -21.87 -18.65 -4.24
N TYR A 157 -21.17 -19.66 -3.71
CA TYR A 157 -21.75 -20.96 -3.36
C TYR A 157 -22.83 -20.82 -2.28
N GLU A 158 -22.54 -20.12 -1.19
CA GLU A 158 -23.47 -19.89 -0.08
C GLU A 158 -24.74 -19.17 -0.56
N ALA A 159 -24.58 -18.12 -1.38
CA ALA A 159 -25.70 -17.41 -1.98
C ALA A 159 -26.58 -18.32 -2.87
N ARG A 160 -25.96 -19.26 -3.59
CA ARG A 160 -26.69 -20.25 -4.41
C ARG A 160 -27.36 -21.31 -3.55
N LEU A 161 -26.68 -21.78 -2.51
CA LEU A 161 -27.19 -22.80 -1.59
C LEU A 161 -28.40 -22.29 -0.80
N ALA A 162 -28.39 -21.02 -0.39
CA ALA A 162 -29.51 -20.37 0.31
C ALA A 162 -30.78 -20.28 -0.55
N ARG A 163 -30.64 -20.22 -1.87
CA ARG A 163 -31.76 -20.20 -2.82
C ARG A 163 -32.29 -21.60 -3.14
N LEU A 164 -31.55 -22.65 -2.75
CA LEU A 164 -31.84 -24.02 -3.15
C LEU A 164 -32.75 -24.71 -2.12
N ASN A 165 -33.85 -25.29 -2.60
CA ASN A 165 -34.82 -25.96 -1.73
C ASN A 165 -34.20 -27.20 -1.05
N PRO A 166 -34.58 -27.51 0.21
CA PRO A 166 -34.09 -28.69 0.92
C PRO A 166 -34.44 -30.02 0.24
N SER A 167 -35.46 -30.04 -0.62
CA SER A 167 -35.83 -31.21 -1.44
C SER A 167 -34.85 -31.50 -2.58
N GLN A 168 -34.01 -30.54 -2.98
CA GLN A 168 -33.09 -30.67 -4.13
C GLN A 168 -31.72 -31.25 -3.74
N ALA A 169 -31.71 -32.40 -3.06
CA ALA A 169 -30.50 -33.01 -2.47
C ALA A 169 -29.38 -33.27 -3.50
N VAL A 170 -29.71 -33.78 -4.69
CA VAL A 170 -28.73 -34.06 -5.76
C VAL A 170 -28.03 -32.80 -6.27
N GLN A 171 -28.77 -31.68 -6.34
CA GLN A 171 -28.19 -30.40 -6.76
C GLN A 171 -27.28 -29.81 -5.66
N LYS A 172 -27.64 -29.98 -4.38
CA LYS A 172 -26.77 -29.58 -3.25
C LYS A 172 -25.45 -30.33 -3.23
N THR A 173 -25.49 -31.65 -3.43
CA THR A 173 -24.28 -32.48 -3.46
C THR A 173 -23.41 -32.13 -4.65
N SER A 174 -23.99 -32.02 -5.85
CA SER A 174 -23.28 -31.59 -7.07
C SER A 174 -22.59 -30.22 -6.89
N LEU A 175 -23.31 -29.24 -6.35
CA LEU A 175 -22.78 -27.90 -6.12
C LEU A 175 -21.63 -27.90 -5.10
N THR A 176 -21.74 -28.69 -4.04
CA THR A 176 -20.70 -28.82 -3.01
C THR A 176 -19.42 -29.43 -3.56
N LEU A 177 -19.53 -30.52 -4.31
CA LEU A 177 -18.37 -31.17 -4.95
C LEU A 177 -17.71 -30.25 -5.99
N SER A 178 -18.51 -29.51 -6.75
CA SER A 178 -18.02 -28.52 -7.72
C SER A 178 -17.19 -27.42 -7.05
N LEU A 179 -17.69 -26.85 -5.94
CA LEU A 179 -16.95 -25.86 -5.16
C LEU A 179 -15.62 -26.44 -4.66
N GLN A 180 -15.64 -27.64 -4.06
CA GLN A 180 -14.43 -28.28 -3.53
C GLN A 180 -13.38 -28.50 -4.63
N ARG A 181 -13.79 -29.01 -5.79
CA ARG A 181 -12.91 -29.20 -6.94
C ARG A 181 -12.28 -27.88 -7.38
N GLN A 182 -13.08 -26.84 -7.56
CA GLN A 182 -12.60 -25.54 -8.05
C GLN A 182 -11.65 -24.87 -7.04
N MET A 183 -11.97 -24.95 -5.75
CA MET A 183 -11.10 -24.43 -4.70
C MET A 183 -9.73 -25.11 -4.68
N MET A 184 -9.73 -26.45 -4.77
CA MET A 184 -8.51 -27.24 -4.79
C MET A 184 -7.69 -26.96 -6.05
N GLU A 185 -8.32 -26.91 -7.22
CA GLU A 185 -7.67 -26.59 -8.49
C GLU A 185 -6.95 -25.22 -8.42
N ASN A 186 -7.63 -24.20 -7.89
CA ASN A 186 -7.04 -22.87 -7.70
C ASN A 186 -5.81 -22.91 -6.79
N LEU A 187 -5.86 -23.66 -5.68
CA LEU A 187 -4.74 -23.77 -4.74
C LEU A 187 -3.55 -24.52 -5.36
N VAL A 188 -3.79 -25.60 -6.08
CA VAL A 188 -2.74 -26.39 -6.73
C VAL A 188 -2.01 -25.56 -7.78
N ILE A 189 -2.76 -24.83 -8.62
CA ILE A 189 -2.18 -23.95 -9.64
C ILE A 189 -1.36 -22.84 -9.00
N ALA A 190 -1.90 -22.20 -7.97
CA ALA A 190 -1.21 -21.12 -7.27
C ALA A 190 0.08 -21.60 -6.59
N LYS A 191 0.03 -22.73 -5.89
CA LYS A 191 1.20 -23.33 -5.25
C LYS A 191 2.29 -23.68 -6.27
N ALA A 192 1.92 -24.26 -7.42
CA ALA A 192 2.87 -24.55 -8.48
C ALA A 192 3.54 -23.28 -9.03
N ARG A 193 2.79 -22.17 -9.15
CA ARG A 193 3.34 -20.87 -9.55
C ARG A 193 4.29 -20.31 -8.50
N GLU A 194 3.93 -20.39 -7.23
CA GLU A 194 4.78 -19.93 -6.13
C GLU A 194 6.09 -20.72 -6.04
N GLU A 195 6.03 -22.06 -6.12
CA GLU A 195 7.23 -22.91 -6.17
C GLU A 195 8.11 -22.58 -7.39
N ALA A 196 7.51 -22.33 -8.55
CA ALA A 196 8.27 -21.95 -9.75
C ALA A 196 8.96 -20.59 -9.59
N LEU A 197 8.31 -19.62 -8.92
CA LEU A 197 8.93 -18.33 -8.59
C LEU A 197 10.04 -18.50 -7.56
N GLN A 198 9.83 -19.29 -6.51
CA GLN A 198 10.83 -19.59 -5.48
C GLN A 198 12.08 -20.22 -6.07
N ARG A 199 11.94 -21.24 -6.93
CA ARG A 199 13.08 -21.87 -7.63
C ARG A 199 13.89 -20.85 -8.44
N LYS A 200 13.22 -19.93 -9.15
CA LYS A 200 13.92 -18.87 -9.91
C LYS A 200 14.69 -17.92 -9.01
N MET A 201 14.11 -17.53 -7.87
CA MET A 201 14.78 -16.65 -6.92
C MET A 201 15.99 -17.35 -6.27
N GLU A 202 15.86 -18.62 -5.90
CA GLU A 202 16.94 -19.42 -5.33
C GLU A 202 18.07 -19.66 -6.35
N GLU A 203 17.73 -20.01 -7.59
CA GLU A 203 18.72 -20.18 -8.66
C GLU A 203 19.46 -18.88 -8.94
N HIS A 204 18.75 -17.75 -9.01
CA HIS A 204 19.38 -16.44 -9.18
C HIS A 204 20.34 -16.13 -8.01
N ARG A 205 19.91 -16.39 -6.77
CA ARG A 205 20.76 -16.22 -5.57
C ARG A 205 22.00 -17.09 -5.62
N LEU A 206 21.86 -18.36 -5.98
CA LEU A 206 22.99 -19.30 -6.11
C LEU A 206 23.97 -18.86 -7.18
N ARG A 207 23.50 -18.43 -8.36
CA ARG A 207 24.38 -17.93 -9.41
C ARG A 207 25.17 -16.68 -9.01
N LEU A 208 24.53 -15.74 -8.31
CA LEU A 208 25.22 -14.57 -7.75
C LEU A 208 26.28 -15.00 -6.72
N GLN A 209 25.94 -15.96 -5.86
CA GLN A 209 26.86 -16.49 -4.86
C GLN A 209 28.04 -17.23 -5.51
N GLU A 210 27.80 -18.05 -6.53
CA GLU A 210 28.85 -18.74 -7.28
C GLU A 210 29.75 -17.75 -8.02
N ALA A 211 29.20 -16.69 -8.61
CA ALA A 211 29.99 -15.63 -9.22
C ALA A 211 30.87 -14.93 -8.19
N ALA A 212 30.33 -14.60 -7.00
CA ALA A 212 31.09 -14.04 -5.90
C ALA A 212 32.16 -15.01 -5.38
N ASN A 213 31.84 -16.30 -5.23
CA ASN A 213 32.79 -17.33 -4.76
C ASN A 213 33.89 -17.60 -5.78
N ARG A 214 33.57 -17.65 -7.08
CA ARG A 214 34.57 -17.67 -8.15
C ARG A 214 35.44 -16.42 -8.08
N GLN A 215 34.85 -15.29 -7.72
CA GLN A 215 35.60 -14.05 -7.57
C GLN A 215 36.62 -14.11 -6.42
N VAL A 216 36.16 -14.61 -5.30
CA VAL A 216 36.99 -14.81 -4.11
C VAL A 216 38.06 -15.88 -4.37
N SER A 217 37.72 -16.99 -5.03
CA SER A 217 38.68 -18.04 -5.39
C SER A 217 39.80 -17.52 -6.28
N TRP A 218 39.49 -16.75 -7.35
CA TRP A 218 40.55 -16.18 -8.18
C TRP A 218 41.43 -15.21 -7.39
N ALA A 219 40.87 -14.49 -6.41
CA ALA A 219 41.62 -13.55 -5.58
C ALA A 219 42.57 -14.28 -4.61
N TRP A 220 42.17 -15.42 -4.06
CA TRP A 220 43.04 -16.27 -3.24
C TRP A 220 44.15 -16.94 -4.06
N ASP A 221 43.85 -17.39 -5.29
CA ASP A 221 44.84 -17.99 -6.20
C ASP A 221 45.87 -16.95 -6.72
N ALA A 222 45.50 -15.67 -6.74
CA ALA A 222 46.37 -14.56 -7.11
C ALA A 222 47.26 -14.04 -5.96
N LEU A 223 47.08 -14.53 -4.73
CA LEU A 223 47.98 -14.18 -3.63
C LEU A 223 49.32 -14.92 -3.80
N PRO A 224 50.48 -14.22 -3.77
CA PRO A 224 51.77 -14.88 -3.79
C PRO A 224 51.89 -15.79 -2.56
N PRO A 225 52.51 -16.99 -2.70
CA PRO A 225 52.67 -17.89 -1.57
C PRO A 225 53.42 -17.17 -0.42
N PRO A 226 53.08 -17.47 0.85
CA PRO A 226 53.79 -16.87 1.97
C PRO A 226 55.28 -17.16 1.82
N PHE A 227 56.09 -16.10 1.85
CA PHE A 227 57.55 -16.16 1.78
C PHE A 227 58.05 -17.27 2.71
N SER A 228 58.54 -18.35 2.11
CA SER A 228 59.21 -19.41 2.86
C SER A 228 60.43 -18.79 3.52
N PRO A 229 60.62 -18.90 4.85
CA PRO A 229 61.82 -18.40 5.50
C PRO A 229 63.01 -19.17 4.92
N SER A 230 63.90 -18.45 4.25
CA SER A 230 65.17 -18.98 3.77
C SER A 230 66.00 -19.40 5.00
N MET A 231 65.94 -20.69 5.34
CA MET A 231 66.90 -21.31 6.25
C MET A 231 68.23 -21.39 5.50
N GLY A 232 69.11 -20.44 5.79
CA GLY A 232 70.49 -20.43 5.33
C GLY A 232 71.19 -21.75 5.67
N GLY A 233 71.90 -22.28 4.68
CA GLY A 233 72.56 -23.58 4.76
C GLY A 233 73.65 -23.66 5.82
N ALA A 234 73.74 -24.83 6.43
CA ALA A 234 74.97 -25.40 6.98
C ALA A 234 75.08 -26.82 6.41
N GLY A 235 76.27 -27.15 5.91
CA GLY A 235 76.47 -28.21 4.93
C GLY A 235 76.62 -29.63 5.46
N GLY A 236 76.74 -30.55 4.50
CA GLY A 236 77.59 -31.73 4.61
C GLY A 236 76.88 -33.08 4.57
N GLY A 237 77.09 -33.82 3.48
CA GLY A 237 77.10 -35.30 3.51
C GLY A 237 76.18 -35.98 2.49
N PRO A 238 76.70 -36.78 1.55
CA PRO A 238 75.90 -37.54 0.60
C PRO A 238 75.64 -38.97 1.11
N ALA A 239 74.39 -39.45 1.02
CA ALA A 239 74.09 -40.88 1.08
C ALA A 239 72.76 -41.25 0.40
N ALA A 240 72.91 -41.86 -0.78
CA ALA A 240 72.13 -42.94 -1.40
C ALA A 240 70.61 -42.79 -1.71
N PRO A 241 70.17 -43.31 -2.88
CA PRO A 241 68.77 -43.31 -3.31
C PRO A 241 68.04 -44.59 -2.92
N LEU A 242 66.76 -44.50 -2.56
CA LEU A 242 65.82 -45.61 -2.64
C LEU A 242 64.51 -45.11 -3.24
N SER A 243 64.15 -45.74 -4.35
CA SER A 243 62.96 -45.52 -5.17
C SER A 243 61.71 -46.22 -4.56
N PRO A 244 60.55 -46.32 -5.25
CA PRO A 244 59.26 -45.94 -4.69
C PRO A 244 58.37 -47.15 -4.34
N CYS A 245 57.35 -46.95 -3.51
CA CYS A 245 56.23 -47.88 -3.42
C CYS A 245 54.90 -47.15 -3.52
N SER A 246 54.22 -47.44 -4.63
CA SER A 246 52.81 -47.30 -4.96
C SER A 246 51.87 -47.77 -3.85
N SER A 247 50.64 -47.23 -3.82
CA SER A 247 49.33 -47.90 -3.59
C SER A 247 48.26 -46.81 -3.42
N SER A 248 47.37 -46.49 -4.36
CA SER A 248 46.17 -47.23 -4.82
C SER A 248 45.11 -47.49 -3.74
N SER A 249 43.93 -46.88 -3.95
CA SER A 249 42.58 -47.38 -3.62
C SER A 249 42.20 -47.46 -2.12
N SER A 250 40.98 -47.16 -1.68
CA SER A 250 39.65 -47.19 -2.32
C SER A 250 38.72 -46.13 -1.73
#